data_AF-A0A7V9LJQ0-F1
#
_entry.id   AF-A0A7V9LJQ0-F1
#
_cell.length_a   1.000
_cell.length_b   1.000
_cell.length_c   1.000
_cell.angle_alpha   90.00
_cell.angle_beta   90.00
_cell.angle_gamma   90.00
#
_symmetry.space_group_name_H-M   'P 1'
#
loop_
_entity.id
_entity.type
_entity.pdbx_description
1 polymer ?
#
loop_
_entity_poly.entity_id
_entity_poly.type
_entity_poly.pdbx_seq_one_letter_code
_entity_poly.pdbx_strand_id
1 'polypeptide(L)'
;MGHALIVDDDADTAEMLAELVAGQGFTAAIARTMRDARRQLATTVPDVVFLDLVLPDGKGIELFGDKGALADSEVVLITGHASLETSIEALRLGAADYLIKPVNPGQVQGILERIMRPGELRAEITDLQHELDRSGRFGEMWGGSSAMKRVYEQVSRVAGTAVTVLVQGESGTGKELVAQTIHSLSRRRSRPFLAINCGAISPHLMESEIFGHEKGSFTGASRQHLGFFERAHGGTLFLDEVTEMPPDLQVKLLRVLETGTFNRVGSTETQRADVRVL
;
A
#
# COMPACT_ATOMS: atom_id res chain seq x y z
N MET A 1 -17.15 -10.86 13.03
CA MET A 1 -16.03 -11.74 12.62
C MET A 1 -15.83 -11.46 11.15
N GLY A 2 -14.64 -11.04 10.73
CA GLY A 2 -14.45 -10.60 9.35
C GLY A 2 -14.61 -11.75 8.37
N HIS A 3 -15.02 -11.46 7.14
CA HIS A 3 -15.20 -12.43 6.07
C HIS A 3 -14.33 -12.08 4.86
N ALA A 4 -13.60 -13.05 4.33
CA ALA A 4 -12.78 -12.92 3.14
C ALA A 4 -13.31 -13.82 2.02
N LEU A 5 -13.29 -13.28 0.80
CA LEU A 5 -13.47 -14.06 -0.43
C LEU A 5 -12.12 -14.17 -1.15
N ILE A 6 -11.70 -15.39 -1.46
CA ILE A 6 -10.48 -15.68 -2.21
C ILE A 6 -10.89 -16.16 -3.59
N VAL A 7 -10.52 -15.43 -4.63
CA VAL A 7 -10.83 -15.72 -6.02
C VAL A 7 -9.54 -16.07 -6.74
N ASP A 8 -9.22 -17.37 -6.81
CA ASP A 8 -7.98 -17.88 -7.37
C ASP A 8 -8.19 -19.31 -7.87
N ASP A 9 -7.83 -19.58 -9.13
CA ASP A 9 -7.97 -20.90 -9.74
C ASP A 9 -6.86 -21.89 -9.31
N ASP A 10 -5.74 -21.38 -8.82
CA ASP A 10 -4.63 -22.18 -8.30
C ASP A 10 -4.97 -22.77 -6.93
N ALA A 11 -5.04 -24.11 -6.88
CA ALA A 11 -5.49 -24.87 -5.72
C ALA A 11 -4.73 -24.48 -4.44
N ASP A 12 -3.40 -24.55 -4.56
CA ASP A 12 -2.44 -24.38 -3.48
C ASP A 12 -2.43 -22.94 -2.95
N THR A 13 -2.42 -21.95 -3.84
CA THR A 13 -2.44 -20.53 -3.45
C THR A 13 -3.72 -20.17 -2.71
N ALA A 14 -4.88 -20.63 -3.18
CA ALA A 14 -6.14 -20.31 -2.51
C ALA A 14 -6.26 -20.97 -1.14
N GLU A 15 -5.81 -22.22 -1.00
CA GLU A 15 -5.82 -22.93 0.29
C GLU A 15 -4.86 -22.28 1.29
N MET A 16 -3.65 -21.94 0.84
CA MET A 16 -2.68 -21.18 1.64
C MET A 16 -3.27 -19.85 2.13
N LEU A 17 -3.92 -19.07 1.24
CA LEU A 17 -4.56 -17.81 1.63
C LEU A 17 -5.69 -18.04 2.63
N ALA A 18 -6.50 -19.10 2.45
CA ALA A 18 -7.59 -19.42 3.36
C ALA A 18 -7.08 -19.77 4.76
N GLU A 19 -5.99 -20.51 4.87
CA GLU A 19 -5.33 -20.81 6.13
C GLU A 19 -4.79 -19.56 6.82
N LEU A 20 -4.13 -18.67 6.07
CA LEU A 20 -3.62 -17.40 6.61
C LEU A 20 -4.74 -16.50 7.12
N VAL A 21 -5.81 -16.37 6.35
CA VAL A 21 -7.02 -15.61 6.70
C VAL A 21 -7.67 -16.19 7.97
N ALA A 22 -7.84 -17.51 8.03
CA ALA A 22 -8.39 -18.20 9.20
C ALA A 22 -7.51 -18.00 10.44
N GLY A 23 -6.19 -18.05 10.29
CA GLY A 23 -5.23 -17.77 11.37
C GLY A 23 -5.32 -16.36 11.95
N GLN A 24 -5.85 -15.40 11.18
CA GLN A 24 -6.13 -14.03 11.64
C GLN A 24 -7.57 -13.83 12.17
N GLY A 25 -8.36 -14.89 12.29
CA GLY A 25 -9.72 -14.85 12.85
C GLY A 25 -10.81 -14.42 11.87
N PHE A 26 -10.54 -14.46 10.57
CA PHE A 26 -11.53 -14.25 9.51
C PHE A 26 -12.12 -15.59 9.05
N THR A 27 -13.34 -15.59 8.54
CA THR A 27 -13.86 -16.72 7.76
C THR A 27 -13.44 -16.55 6.30
N ALA A 28 -13.09 -17.64 5.63
CA ALA A 28 -12.67 -17.60 4.23
C ALA A 28 -13.62 -18.41 3.37
N ALA A 29 -14.01 -17.86 2.22
CA ALA A 29 -14.64 -18.60 1.13
C ALA A 29 -13.72 -18.58 -0.09
N ILE A 30 -13.70 -19.66 -0.86
CA ILE A 30 -12.88 -19.79 -2.07
C ILE A 30 -13.81 -19.84 -3.28
N ALA A 31 -13.48 -19.07 -4.31
CA ALA A 31 -14.06 -19.12 -5.63
C ALA A 31 -12.95 -19.40 -6.65
N ARG A 32 -13.15 -20.41 -7.50
CA ARG A 32 -12.16 -20.83 -8.52
C ARG A 32 -12.38 -20.17 -9.89
N THR A 33 -13.44 -19.38 -10.03
CA THR A 33 -13.87 -18.74 -11.29
C THR A 33 -14.55 -17.40 -10.98
N MET A 34 -14.55 -16.47 -11.93
CA MET A 34 -15.31 -15.22 -11.80
C MET A 34 -16.80 -15.47 -11.63
N ARG A 35 -17.35 -16.47 -12.33
CA ARG A 35 -18.76 -16.85 -12.20
C ARG A 35 -19.12 -17.26 -10.77
N ASP A 36 -18.25 -18.04 -10.12
CA ASP A 36 -18.46 -18.47 -8.75
C ASP A 36 -18.31 -17.30 -7.77
N ALA A 37 -17.29 -16.45 -7.97
CA ALA A 37 -17.09 -15.24 -7.18
C ALA A 37 -18.33 -14.33 -7.22
N ARG A 38 -18.92 -14.10 -8.41
CA ARG A 38 -20.15 -13.30 -8.55
C ARG A 38 -21.34 -13.90 -7.78
N ARG A 39 -21.48 -15.23 -7.75
CA ARG A 39 -22.55 -15.87 -6.96
C ARG A 39 -22.35 -15.65 -5.47
N GLN A 40 -21.11 -15.80 -4.99
CA GLN A 40 -20.79 -15.63 -3.58
C GLN A 40 -20.97 -14.16 -3.13
N LEU A 41 -20.49 -13.20 -3.94
CA LEU A 41 -20.67 -11.76 -3.71
C LEU A 41 -22.16 -11.35 -3.66
N ALA A 42 -23.03 -12.02 -4.41
CA ALA A 42 -24.47 -11.77 -4.35
C ALA A 42 -25.14 -12.29 -3.07
N THR A 43 -24.52 -13.26 -2.39
CA THR A 43 -25.05 -13.87 -1.16
C THR A 43 -24.46 -13.30 0.12
N THR A 44 -23.19 -12.89 0.09
CA THR A 44 -22.47 -12.40 1.26
C THR A 44 -21.46 -11.36 0.80
N VAL A 45 -21.52 -10.17 1.41
CA VAL A 45 -20.55 -9.10 1.17
C VAL A 45 -19.32 -9.38 2.04
N PRO A 46 -18.16 -9.68 1.47
CA PRO A 46 -16.94 -9.88 2.24
C PRO A 46 -16.33 -8.53 2.66
N ASP A 47 -15.60 -8.52 3.77
CA ASP A 47 -14.79 -7.38 4.19
C ASP A 47 -13.55 -7.22 3.28
N VAL A 48 -13.01 -8.35 2.78
CA VAL A 48 -11.87 -8.37 1.88
C VAL A 48 -12.05 -9.38 0.74
N VAL A 49 -11.60 -9.00 -0.45
CA VAL A 49 -11.53 -9.90 -1.61
C VAL A 49 -10.08 -10.02 -2.05
N PHE A 50 -9.49 -11.21 -1.98
CA PHE A 50 -8.24 -11.53 -2.66
C PHE A 50 -8.57 -12.03 -4.06
N LEU A 51 -8.08 -11.36 -5.10
CA LEU A 51 -8.54 -11.58 -6.46
C LEU A 51 -7.37 -11.79 -7.43
N ASP A 52 -7.28 -12.98 -8.03
CA ASP A 52 -6.39 -13.22 -9.16
C ASP A 52 -6.85 -12.44 -10.40
N LEU A 53 -5.90 -11.82 -11.09
CA LEU A 53 -6.13 -11.13 -12.35
C LEU A 53 -6.39 -12.08 -13.51
N VAL A 54 -5.86 -13.29 -13.47
CA VAL A 54 -6.01 -14.29 -14.53
C VAL A 54 -6.85 -15.44 -13.98
N LEU A 55 -8.07 -15.58 -14.48
CA LEU A 55 -8.97 -16.66 -14.12
C LEU A 55 -9.36 -17.44 -15.39
N PRO A 56 -9.76 -18.71 -15.26
CA PRO A 56 -10.07 -19.56 -16.42
C PRO A 56 -11.25 -19.04 -17.25
N ASP A 57 -12.12 -18.21 -16.67
CA ASP A 57 -13.30 -17.64 -17.33
C ASP A 57 -13.17 -16.14 -17.65
N GLY A 58 -11.97 -15.54 -17.50
CA GLY A 58 -11.67 -14.17 -17.94
C GLY A 58 -10.70 -13.41 -17.04
N LYS A 59 -10.70 -12.07 -17.13
CA LYS A 59 -9.79 -11.24 -16.33
C LYS A 59 -10.45 -10.81 -15.03
N GLY A 60 -9.81 -11.07 -13.89
CA GLY A 60 -10.36 -10.76 -12.56
C GLY A 60 -10.82 -9.31 -12.40
N ILE A 61 -10.12 -8.35 -13.02
CA ILE A 61 -10.49 -6.92 -13.02
C ILE A 61 -11.91 -6.65 -13.52
N GLU A 62 -12.50 -7.54 -14.33
CA GLU A 62 -13.88 -7.40 -14.82
C GLU A 62 -14.91 -7.52 -13.69
N LEU A 63 -14.53 -8.04 -12.52
CA LEU A 63 -15.37 -8.02 -11.32
C LEU A 63 -15.60 -6.60 -10.77
N PHE A 64 -14.70 -5.63 -11.04
CA PHE A 64 -14.90 -4.22 -10.65
C PHE A 64 -15.93 -3.50 -11.52
N GLY A 65 -16.28 -4.04 -12.69
CA GLY A 65 -17.32 -3.48 -13.55
C GLY A 65 -18.69 -3.45 -12.88
N ASP A 66 -18.95 -4.39 -11.96
CA ASP A 66 -20.12 -4.42 -11.10
C ASP A 66 -19.87 -3.54 -9.86
N LYS A 67 -19.89 -2.22 -10.08
CA LYS A 67 -19.56 -1.21 -9.06
C LYS A 67 -20.35 -1.33 -7.74
N GLY A 68 -21.46 -2.07 -7.71
CA GLY A 68 -22.24 -2.31 -6.49
C GLY A 68 -21.75 -3.49 -5.63
N ALA A 69 -21.11 -4.50 -6.22
CA ALA A 69 -20.81 -5.76 -5.51
C ALA A 69 -19.52 -5.70 -4.69
N LEU A 70 -18.57 -4.84 -5.09
CA LEU A 70 -17.26 -4.69 -4.43
C LEU A 70 -17.09 -3.34 -3.73
N ALA A 71 -18.05 -2.42 -3.84
CA ALA A 71 -17.94 -1.07 -3.25
C ALA A 71 -17.73 -1.10 -1.74
N ASP A 72 -18.30 -2.08 -1.05
CA ASP A 72 -18.18 -2.21 0.39
C ASP A 72 -16.97 -3.04 0.83
N SER A 73 -16.39 -3.84 -0.07
CA SER A 73 -15.25 -4.71 0.19
C SER A 73 -13.89 -4.05 -0.07
N GLU A 74 -12.86 -4.51 0.62
CA GLU A 74 -11.48 -4.15 0.32
C GLU A 74 -10.87 -5.15 -0.66
N VAL A 75 -10.54 -4.71 -1.88
CA VAL A 75 -10.05 -5.63 -2.92
C VAL A 75 -8.53 -5.63 -2.99
N VAL A 76 -7.92 -6.78 -2.75
CA VAL A 76 -6.48 -7.05 -2.89
C VAL A 76 -6.28 -7.85 -4.16
N LEU A 77 -5.53 -7.30 -5.10
CA LEU A 77 -5.20 -8.02 -6.34
C LEU A 77 -4.00 -8.93 -6.13
N ILE A 78 -4.04 -10.09 -6.76
CA ILE A 78 -2.96 -11.08 -6.76
C ILE A 78 -2.64 -11.43 -8.21
N THR A 79 -1.36 -11.54 -8.57
CA THR A 79 -1.00 -12.04 -9.90
C THR A 79 0.38 -12.69 -9.92
N GLY A 80 0.54 -13.72 -10.76
CA GLY A 80 1.85 -14.27 -11.12
C GLY A 80 2.53 -13.53 -12.28
N HIS A 81 1.80 -12.68 -13.00
CA HIS A 81 2.29 -11.94 -14.17
C HIS A 81 2.10 -10.44 -13.93
N ALA A 82 2.92 -9.87 -13.05
CA ALA A 82 2.89 -8.43 -12.80
C ALA A 82 3.35 -7.66 -14.03
N SER A 83 2.56 -6.68 -14.46
CA SER A 83 2.93 -5.73 -15.51
C SER A 83 2.59 -4.30 -15.10
N LEU A 84 3.27 -3.32 -15.70
CA LEU A 84 2.97 -1.91 -15.47
C LEU A 84 1.51 -1.57 -15.84
N GLU A 85 1.00 -2.16 -16.92
CA GLU A 85 -0.37 -1.91 -17.38
C GLU A 85 -1.41 -2.42 -16.38
N THR A 86 -1.25 -3.66 -15.90
CA THR A 86 -2.20 -4.29 -14.96
C THR A 86 -2.18 -3.62 -13.59
N SER A 87 -1.01 -3.18 -13.11
CA SER A 87 -0.88 -2.43 -11.85
C SER A 87 -1.50 -1.03 -11.94
N ILE A 88 -1.37 -0.32 -13.07
CA ILE A 88 -2.05 0.97 -13.27
C ILE A 88 -3.57 0.78 -13.33
N GLU A 89 -4.06 -0.25 -14.02
CA GLU A 89 -5.48 -0.55 -14.11
C GLU A 89 -6.09 -0.90 -12.74
N ALA A 90 -5.39 -1.71 -11.95
CA ALA A 90 -5.72 -2.02 -10.56
C ALA A 90 -5.95 -0.77 -9.69
N LEU A 91 -5.00 0.18 -9.76
CA LEU A 91 -5.09 1.44 -9.03
C LEU A 91 -6.27 2.30 -9.48
N ARG A 92 -6.54 2.33 -10.79
CA ARG A 92 -7.68 3.09 -11.35
C ARG A 92 -9.02 2.57 -10.86
N LEU A 93 -9.11 1.26 -10.66
CA LEU A 93 -10.31 0.56 -10.19
C LEU A 93 -10.48 0.61 -8.66
N GLY A 94 -9.49 1.13 -7.93
CA GLY A 94 -9.56 1.33 -6.48
C GLY A 94 -9.17 0.11 -5.66
N ALA A 95 -8.33 -0.78 -6.19
CA ALA A 95 -7.78 -1.89 -5.42
C ALA A 95 -7.02 -1.37 -4.18
N ALA A 96 -7.29 -1.98 -3.03
CA ALA A 96 -6.70 -1.65 -1.74
C ALA A 96 -5.22 -2.03 -1.66
N ASP A 97 -4.83 -3.11 -2.34
CA ASP A 97 -3.44 -3.57 -2.40
C ASP A 97 -3.19 -4.44 -3.63
N TYR A 98 -1.92 -4.72 -3.91
CA TYR A 98 -1.46 -5.54 -5.03
C TYR A 98 -0.31 -6.45 -4.60
N LEU A 99 -0.52 -7.77 -4.70
CA LEU A 99 0.43 -8.81 -4.31
C LEU A 99 0.92 -9.58 -5.54
N ILE A 100 2.21 -9.90 -5.54
CA ILE A 100 2.84 -10.69 -6.60
C ILE A 100 3.01 -12.12 -6.09
N LYS A 101 2.61 -13.12 -6.89
CA LYS A 101 2.87 -14.54 -6.59
C LYS A 101 4.37 -14.84 -6.78
N PRO A 102 5.02 -15.63 -5.91
CA PRO A 102 4.45 -16.33 -4.75
C PRO A 102 4.13 -15.37 -3.60
N VAL A 103 2.92 -15.49 -3.05
CA VAL A 103 2.41 -14.55 -2.05
C VAL A 103 3.18 -14.70 -0.73
N ASN A 104 3.66 -13.57 -0.20
CA ASN A 104 4.33 -13.56 1.10
C ASN A 104 3.30 -13.56 2.26
N PRO A 105 3.32 -14.54 3.18
CA PRO A 105 2.41 -14.58 4.33
C PRO A 105 2.40 -13.30 5.18
N GLY A 106 3.56 -12.66 5.34
CA GLY A 106 3.69 -11.42 6.11
C GLY A 106 2.95 -10.25 5.46
N GLN A 107 2.90 -10.19 4.13
CA GLN A 107 2.14 -9.15 3.41
C GLN A 107 0.63 -9.35 3.60
N VAL A 108 0.14 -10.59 3.49
CA VAL A 108 -1.27 -10.93 3.71
C VAL A 108 -1.70 -10.58 5.13
N GLN A 109 -0.89 -10.93 6.13
CA GLN A 109 -1.15 -10.59 7.52
C GLN A 109 -1.25 -9.06 7.72
N GLY A 110 -0.30 -8.29 7.19
CA GLY A 110 -0.33 -6.82 7.30
C GLY A 110 -1.55 -6.20 6.62
N ILE A 111 -2.04 -6.79 5.53
CA ILE A 111 -3.28 -6.35 4.87
C ILE A 111 -4.50 -6.62 5.76
N LEU A 112 -4.64 -7.83 6.28
CA LEU A 112 -5.77 -8.23 7.13
C LEU A 112 -5.88 -7.39 8.40
N GLU A 113 -4.74 -7.09 9.05
CA GLU A 113 -4.69 -6.20 10.22
C GLU A 113 -5.23 -4.79 9.92
N ARG A 114 -5.05 -4.32 8.69
CA ARG A 114 -5.54 -3.00 8.25
C ARG A 114 -7.02 -2.98 7.90
N ILE A 115 -7.56 -4.07 7.36
CA ILE A 115 -8.96 -4.13 6.85
C ILE A 115 -10.00 -3.99 7.96
N MET A 116 -9.62 -4.14 9.23
CA MET A 116 -10.52 -3.98 10.38
C MET A 116 -11.15 -2.58 10.59
N ARG A 117 -10.92 -1.58 9.71
CA ARG A 117 -11.43 -0.19 9.88
C ARG A 117 -11.92 0.53 8.58
N PRO A 118 -12.80 -0.02 7.71
CA PRO A 118 -13.12 0.64 6.44
C PRO A 118 -14.21 1.73 6.56
N GLY A 119 -15.08 1.67 7.56
CA GLY A 119 -16.27 2.54 7.64
C GLY A 119 -15.98 4.04 7.84
N GLU A 120 -14.97 4.37 8.65
CA GLU A 120 -14.68 5.77 9.02
C GLU A 120 -13.94 6.55 7.91
N LEU A 121 -13.11 5.86 7.11
CA LEU A 121 -12.27 6.52 6.10
C LEU A 121 -13.05 6.94 4.86
N ARG A 122 -14.03 6.13 4.42
CA ARG A 122 -14.86 6.47 3.27
C ARG A 122 -15.70 7.72 3.54
N ALA A 123 -16.29 7.82 4.74
CA ALA A 123 -17.04 9.00 5.16
C ALA A 123 -16.17 10.27 5.15
N GLU A 124 -14.94 10.19 5.64
CA GLU A 124 -14.01 11.32 5.70
C GLU A 124 -13.57 11.81 4.31
N ILE A 125 -13.34 10.88 3.36
CA ILE A 125 -13.07 11.23 1.95
C ILE A 125 -14.29 11.94 1.33
N THR A 126 -15.51 11.45 1.60
CA THR A 126 -16.74 12.10 1.13
C THR A 126 -16.90 13.50 1.71
N ASP A 127 -16.65 13.69 3.01
CA ASP A 127 -16.72 15.01 3.65
C ASP A 127 -15.72 16.01 3.05
N LEU A 128 -14.50 15.57 2.72
CA LEU A 128 -13.52 16.41 2.04
C LEU A 128 -13.90 16.76 0.61
N GLN A 129 -14.55 15.85 -0.13
CA GLN A 129 -15.09 16.16 -1.46
C GLN A 129 -16.19 17.22 -1.38
N HIS A 130 -17.03 17.17 -0.35
CA HIS A 130 -18.04 18.20 -0.10
C HIS A 130 -17.41 19.54 0.32
N GLU A 131 -16.33 19.53 1.11
CA GLU A 131 -15.59 20.75 1.48
C GLU A 131 -14.89 21.38 0.27
N LEU A 132 -14.36 20.57 -0.63
CA LEU A 132 -13.76 21.01 -1.89
C LEU A 132 -14.76 21.78 -2.75
N ASP A 133 -15.98 21.27 -2.89
CA ASP A 133 -17.04 21.94 -3.64
C ASP A 133 -17.50 23.26 -3.00
N ARG A 134 -17.38 23.38 -1.67
CA ARG A 134 -17.79 24.57 -0.91
C ARG A 134 -16.70 25.63 -0.78
N SER A 135 -15.43 25.24 -0.68
CA SER A 135 -14.34 26.14 -0.25
C SER A 135 -13.09 26.08 -1.14
N GLY A 136 -13.01 25.10 -2.05
CA GLY A 136 -11.81 24.87 -2.86
C GLY A 136 -10.64 24.24 -2.08
N ARG A 137 -10.90 23.68 -0.89
CA ARG A 137 -9.92 23.04 -0.01
C ARG A 137 -10.08 21.51 -0.03
N PHE A 138 -8.96 20.80 -0.03
CA PHE A 138 -8.93 19.35 0.12
C PHE A 138 -7.83 18.99 1.14
N GLY A 139 -8.22 18.78 2.41
CA GLY A 139 -7.27 18.68 3.51
C GLY A 139 -6.48 19.99 3.69
N GLU A 140 -5.16 19.93 3.73
CA GLU A 140 -4.30 21.14 3.80
C GLU A 140 -4.01 21.77 2.42
N MET A 141 -4.45 21.13 1.33
CA MET A 141 -4.23 21.64 -0.03
C MET A 141 -5.31 22.64 -0.45
N TRP A 142 -4.89 23.68 -1.16
CA TRP A 142 -5.75 24.76 -1.64
C TRP A 142 -5.73 24.84 -3.17
N GLY A 143 -6.91 24.98 -3.77
CA GLY A 143 -7.05 25.32 -5.18
C GLY A 143 -8.21 24.60 -5.86
N GLY A 144 -9.00 25.34 -6.64
CA GLY A 144 -10.18 24.84 -7.36
C GLY A 144 -9.97 24.56 -8.85
N SER A 145 -8.74 24.62 -9.36
CA SER A 145 -8.45 24.41 -10.78
C SER A 145 -8.73 22.98 -11.21
N SER A 146 -9.01 22.75 -12.50
CA SER A 146 -9.24 21.40 -13.04
C SER A 146 -8.02 20.48 -12.91
N ALA A 147 -6.80 21.03 -12.86
CA ALA A 147 -5.60 20.26 -12.57
C ALA A 147 -5.57 19.78 -11.11
N MET A 148 -5.84 20.67 -10.15
CA MET A 148 -5.87 20.30 -8.73
C MET A 148 -7.00 19.32 -8.42
N LYS A 149 -8.19 19.48 -9.02
CA LYS A 149 -9.29 18.51 -8.88
C LYS A 149 -8.88 17.09 -9.28
N ARG A 150 -8.10 16.94 -10.36
CA ARG A 150 -7.55 15.63 -10.78
C ARG A 150 -6.57 15.07 -9.74
N VAL A 151 -5.72 15.91 -9.15
CA VAL A 151 -4.84 15.50 -8.04
C VAL A 151 -5.67 15.00 -6.85
N TYR A 152 -6.72 15.73 -6.45
CA TYR A 152 -7.58 15.32 -5.34
C TYR A 152 -8.31 14.00 -5.60
N GLU A 153 -8.78 13.78 -6.84
CA GLU A 153 -9.37 12.49 -7.24
C GLU A 153 -8.35 11.35 -7.14
N GLN A 154 -7.10 11.56 -7.59
CA GLN A 154 -6.04 10.56 -7.49
C GLN A 154 -5.69 10.28 -6.03
N VAL A 155 -5.51 11.32 -5.21
CA VAL A 155 -5.26 11.20 -3.77
C VAL A 155 -6.38 10.41 -3.10
N SER A 156 -7.64 10.74 -3.37
CA SER A 156 -8.80 10.03 -2.79
C SER A 156 -8.79 8.53 -3.13
N ARG A 157 -8.40 8.16 -4.35
CA ARG A 157 -8.34 6.76 -4.78
C ARG A 157 -7.20 5.99 -4.12
N VAL A 158 -6.03 6.62 -3.96
CA VAL A 158 -4.86 5.93 -3.41
C VAL A 158 -4.77 6.02 -1.88
N ALA A 159 -5.39 7.01 -1.23
CA ALA A 159 -5.22 7.22 0.21
C ALA A 159 -5.64 6.00 1.04
N GLY A 160 -6.77 5.37 0.71
CA GLY A 160 -7.25 4.16 1.40
C GLY A 160 -6.39 2.91 1.18
N THR A 161 -5.53 2.90 0.15
CA THR A 161 -4.78 1.71 -0.29
C THR A 161 -3.42 1.60 0.42
N ALA A 162 -2.73 0.48 0.25
CA ALA A 162 -1.37 0.26 0.76
C ALA A 162 -0.27 0.61 -0.22
N VAL A 163 -0.65 0.86 -1.47
CA VAL A 163 0.28 0.92 -2.59
C VAL A 163 1.27 2.06 -2.44
N THR A 164 2.47 1.82 -2.94
CA THR A 164 3.48 2.84 -3.13
C THR A 164 2.98 3.89 -4.12
N VAL A 165 3.17 5.16 -3.80
CA VAL A 165 2.77 6.28 -4.66
C VAL A 165 4.01 7.06 -5.03
N LEU A 166 4.14 7.46 -6.29
CA LEU A 166 5.19 8.38 -6.73
C LEU A 166 4.57 9.76 -6.97
N VAL A 167 5.03 10.76 -6.23
CA VAL A 167 4.56 12.15 -6.38
C VAL A 167 5.56 12.95 -7.23
N GLN A 168 5.10 13.45 -8.38
CA GLN A 168 5.94 14.20 -9.31
C GLN A 168 5.46 15.64 -9.46
N GLY A 169 6.42 16.56 -9.55
CA GLY A 169 6.16 17.99 -9.71
C GLY A 169 7.43 18.81 -9.46
N GLU A 170 7.45 20.03 -9.99
CA GLU A 170 8.56 20.97 -9.79
C GLU A 170 8.78 21.29 -8.30
N SER A 171 9.93 21.85 -7.97
CA SER A 171 10.21 22.28 -6.60
C SER A 171 9.19 23.33 -6.14
N GLY A 172 8.74 23.23 -4.89
CA GLY A 172 7.75 24.16 -4.31
C GLY A 172 6.28 23.94 -4.75
N THR A 173 5.97 22.90 -5.53
CA THR A 173 4.58 22.60 -5.98
C THR A 173 3.70 21.90 -4.94
N GLY A 174 4.20 21.69 -3.71
CA GLY A 174 3.42 21.09 -2.62
C GLY A 174 3.40 19.56 -2.60
N LYS A 175 4.41 18.87 -3.16
CA LYS A 175 4.51 17.40 -3.14
C LYS A 175 4.41 16.81 -1.72
N GLU A 176 5.04 17.45 -0.74
CA GLU A 176 4.95 17.01 0.65
C GLU A 176 3.52 17.14 1.20
N LEU A 177 2.77 18.19 0.84
CA LEU A 177 1.35 18.35 1.22
C LEU A 177 0.49 17.23 0.64
N VAL A 178 0.78 16.79 -0.59
CA VAL A 178 0.12 15.63 -1.21
C VAL A 178 0.42 14.37 -0.39
N ALA A 179 1.68 14.10 -0.05
CA ALA A 179 2.08 12.93 0.73
C ALA A 179 1.45 12.92 2.15
N GLN A 180 1.43 14.08 2.83
CA GLN A 180 0.77 14.24 4.13
C GLN A 180 -0.74 13.99 4.02
N THR A 181 -1.39 14.48 2.96
CA THR A 181 -2.83 14.27 2.73
C THR A 181 -3.15 12.80 2.43
N ILE A 182 -2.31 12.12 1.63
CA ILE A 182 -2.44 10.68 1.41
C ILE A 182 -2.36 9.92 2.74
N HIS A 183 -1.42 10.29 3.61
CA HIS A 183 -1.27 9.66 4.92
C HIS A 183 -2.47 9.91 5.84
N SER A 184 -2.94 11.16 5.95
CA SER A 184 -4.06 11.53 6.82
C SER A 184 -5.37 10.86 6.41
N LEU A 185 -5.53 10.57 5.12
CA LEU A 185 -6.68 9.86 4.55
C LEU A 185 -6.44 8.36 4.38
N SER A 186 -5.39 7.82 5.00
CA SER A 186 -5.08 6.39 4.96
C SER A 186 -5.48 5.67 6.24
N ARG A 187 -5.53 4.34 6.15
CA ARG A 187 -5.63 3.45 7.32
C ARG A 187 -4.49 3.62 8.32
N ARG A 188 -3.40 4.26 7.92
CA ARG A 188 -2.22 4.52 8.75
C ARG A 188 -2.21 5.93 9.37
N ARG A 189 -3.28 6.73 9.25
CA ARG A 189 -3.36 8.12 9.75
C ARG A 189 -3.03 8.35 11.23
N SER A 190 -3.14 7.30 12.06
CA SER A 190 -2.80 7.33 13.49
C SER A 190 -1.41 6.77 13.81
N ARG A 191 -0.66 6.37 12.77
CA ARG A 191 0.69 5.81 12.84
C ARG A 191 1.71 6.87 12.40
N PRO A 192 3.02 6.65 12.60
CA PRO A 192 4.01 7.65 12.24
C PRO A 192 3.99 8.02 10.74
N PHE A 193 4.13 9.31 10.45
CA PHE A 193 4.50 9.83 9.14
C PHE A 193 5.91 10.42 9.24
N LEU A 194 6.86 9.87 8.49
CA LEU A 194 8.21 10.40 8.41
C LEU A 194 8.45 10.90 6.99
N ALA A 195 8.65 12.22 6.84
CA ALA A 195 9.11 12.84 5.61
C ALA A 195 10.62 13.05 5.68
N ILE A 196 11.35 12.48 4.72
CA ILE A 196 12.80 12.55 4.65
C ILE A 196 13.18 13.11 3.29
N ASN A 197 13.94 14.20 3.29
CA ASN A 197 14.56 14.71 2.07
C ASN A 197 15.91 13.98 1.87
N CYS A 198 16.00 13.18 0.81
CA CYS A 198 17.20 12.41 0.49
C CYS A 198 18.40 13.32 0.14
N GLY A 199 18.16 14.46 -0.51
CA GLY A 199 19.20 15.45 -0.83
C GLY A 199 19.81 16.14 0.41
N ALA A 200 19.10 16.16 1.53
CA ALA A 200 19.58 16.75 2.78
C ALA A 200 20.51 15.82 3.60
N ILE A 201 20.58 14.53 3.26
CA ILE A 201 21.39 13.54 3.98
C ILE A 201 22.71 13.32 3.24
N SER A 202 23.82 13.36 3.97
CA SER A 202 25.12 13.01 3.39
C SER A 202 25.08 11.59 2.80
N PRO A 203 25.55 11.36 1.55
CA PRO A 203 25.51 10.04 0.91
C PRO A 203 26.12 8.93 1.77
N HIS A 204 27.18 9.24 2.53
CA HIS A 204 27.86 8.28 3.42
C HIS A 204 27.06 7.88 4.66
N LEU A 205 26.07 8.67 5.07
CA LEU A 205 25.19 8.39 6.21
C LEU A 205 23.82 7.88 5.78
N MET A 206 23.44 8.08 4.51
CA MET A 206 22.11 7.77 4.01
C MET A 206 21.72 6.30 4.24
N GLU A 207 22.63 5.36 4.00
CA GLU A 207 22.36 3.95 4.25
C GLU A 207 22.01 3.68 5.72
N SER A 208 22.82 4.22 6.62
CA SER A 208 22.65 4.09 8.07
C SER A 208 21.36 4.75 8.54
N GLU A 209 21.00 5.92 8.02
CA GLU A 209 19.79 6.64 8.41
C GLU A 209 18.52 5.94 7.87
N ILE A 210 18.55 5.39 6.66
CA ILE A 210 17.39 4.70 6.05
C ILE A 210 17.19 3.31 6.67
N PHE A 211 18.25 2.50 6.72
CA PHE A 211 18.17 1.08 7.08
C PHE A 211 18.64 0.76 8.50
N GLY A 212 19.23 1.72 9.23
CA GLY A 212 19.81 1.49 10.55
C GLY A 212 21.16 0.79 10.48
N HIS A 213 21.85 0.73 11.61
CA HIS A 213 23.14 0.05 11.72
C HIS A 213 23.34 -0.62 13.07
N GLU A 214 24.12 -1.70 13.06
CA GLU A 214 24.61 -2.34 14.27
C GLU A 214 25.85 -1.63 14.82
N LYS A 215 26.04 -1.76 16.14
CA LYS A 215 27.24 -1.26 16.80
C LYS A 215 28.49 -1.90 16.18
N GLY A 216 29.45 -1.08 15.78
CA GLY A 216 30.73 -1.51 15.21
C GLY A 216 30.68 -1.84 13.71
N SER A 217 29.58 -1.55 13.02
CA SER A 217 29.43 -1.82 11.58
C SER A 217 30.32 -0.96 10.68
N PHE A 218 30.72 0.23 11.13
CA PHE A 218 31.69 1.11 10.47
C PHE A 218 32.41 2.01 11.49
N THR A 219 33.47 2.69 11.05
CA THR A 219 34.23 3.63 11.88
C THR A 219 33.32 4.77 12.38
N GLY A 220 33.05 4.79 13.68
CA GLY A 220 32.15 5.76 14.31
C GLY A 220 30.80 5.18 14.77
N ALA A 221 30.47 3.94 14.42
CA ALA A 221 29.27 3.22 14.86
C ALA A 221 29.38 2.78 16.33
N SER A 222 29.43 3.73 17.26
CA SER A 222 29.62 3.49 18.69
C SER A 222 28.41 2.85 19.39
N ARG A 223 27.22 2.99 18.78
CA ARG A 223 25.95 2.42 19.24
C ARG A 223 25.16 1.91 18.06
N GLN A 224 24.17 1.07 18.34
CA GLN A 224 23.16 0.71 17.36
C GLN A 224 22.27 1.93 17.04
N HIS A 225 21.82 2.03 15.80
CA HIS A 225 20.91 3.07 15.33
C HIS A 225 19.72 2.44 14.58
N LEU A 226 18.51 2.90 14.91
CA LEU A 226 17.28 2.48 14.24
C LEU A 226 17.03 3.38 13.03
N GLY A 227 16.96 2.78 11.85
CA GLY A 227 16.74 3.51 10.60
C GLY A 227 15.31 4.02 10.44
N PHE A 228 15.07 4.80 9.40
CA PHE A 228 13.76 5.33 9.07
C PHE A 228 12.70 4.25 8.82
N PHE A 229 13.07 3.12 8.19
CA PHE A 229 12.11 2.02 8.00
C PHE A 229 11.62 1.43 9.33
N GLU A 230 12.49 1.33 10.33
CA GLU A 230 12.12 0.85 11.67
C GLU A 230 11.27 1.88 12.40
N ARG A 231 11.66 3.16 12.33
CA ARG A 231 10.93 4.26 12.99
C ARG A 231 9.56 4.52 12.36
N ALA A 232 9.40 4.26 11.06
CA ALA A 232 8.14 4.40 10.33
C ALA A 232 7.25 3.15 10.41
N HIS A 233 7.62 2.13 11.19
CA HIS A 233 6.92 0.86 11.23
C HIS A 233 5.41 1.01 11.53
N GLY A 234 4.57 0.35 10.71
CA GLY A 234 3.12 0.46 10.69
C GLY A 234 2.58 1.78 10.11
N GLY A 235 3.47 2.71 9.75
CA GLY A 235 3.16 4.06 9.28
C GLY A 235 3.55 4.29 7.82
N THR A 236 3.93 5.53 7.51
CA THR A 236 4.28 6.01 6.17
C THR A 236 5.66 6.67 6.19
N LEU A 237 6.48 6.34 5.19
CA LEU A 237 7.76 6.97 4.92
C LEU A 237 7.68 7.68 3.57
N PHE A 238 7.76 9.01 3.58
CA PHE A 238 7.84 9.83 2.37
C PHE A 238 9.31 10.13 2.06
N LEU A 239 9.77 9.72 0.88
CA LEU A 239 11.13 9.92 0.40
C LEU A 239 11.14 11.07 -0.61
N ASP A 240 11.28 12.31 -0.12
CA ASP A 240 11.40 13.47 -0.98
C ASP A 240 12.77 13.50 -1.66
N GLU A 241 12.80 14.00 -2.90
CA GLU A 241 13.98 14.01 -3.75
C GLU A 241 14.65 12.62 -3.85
N VAL A 242 13.86 11.54 -3.97
CA VAL A 242 14.36 10.16 -4.09
C VAL A 242 15.37 9.96 -5.22
N THR A 243 15.39 10.85 -6.22
CA THR A 243 16.37 10.87 -7.31
C THR A 243 17.80 11.17 -6.84
N GLU A 244 17.97 11.80 -5.69
CA GLU A 244 19.29 12.06 -5.06
C GLU A 244 19.84 10.83 -4.33
N MET A 245 19.07 9.74 -4.26
CA MET A 245 19.53 8.49 -3.64
C MET A 245 20.64 7.84 -4.48
N PRO A 246 21.79 7.48 -3.88
CA PRO A 246 22.85 6.73 -4.56
C PRO A 246 22.34 5.41 -5.19
N PRO A 247 22.82 5.02 -6.38
CA PRO A 247 22.31 3.84 -7.10
C PRO A 247 22.38 2.53 -6.31
N ASP A 248 23.39 2.35 -5.47
CA ASP A 248 23.56 1.20 -4.60
C ASP A 248 22.48 1.11 -3.51
N LEU A 249 21.99 2.26 -3.01
CA LEU A 249 20.87 2.31 -2.08
C LEU A 249 19.52 2.11 -2.76
N GLN A 250 19.38 2.52 -4.04
CA GLN A 250 18.18 2.25 -4.82
C GLN A 250 17.93 0.74 -4.97
N VAL A 251 18.98 -0.08 -5.13
CA VAL A 251 18.87 -1.55 -5.18
C VAL A 251 18.30 -2.11 -3.86
N LYS A 252 18.71 -1.54 -2.72
CA LYS A 252 18.20 -1.95 -1.40
C LYS A 252 16.76 -1.50 -1.18
N LEU A 253 16.43 -0.28 -1.60
CA LEU A 253 15.06 0.23 -1.57
C LEU A 253 14.13 -0.64 -2.42
N LEU A 254 14.56 -1.03 -3.63
CA LEU A 254 13.80 -1.94 -4.48
C LEU A 254 13.48 -3.25 -3.76
N ARG A 255 14.49 -3.87 -3.12
CA ARG A 255 14.28 -5.09 -2.35
C ARG A 255 13.25 -4.91 -1.23
N VAL A 256 13.24 -3.75 -0.56
CA VAL A 256 12.22 -3.44 0.45
C VAL A 256 10.84 -3.35 -0.16
N LEU A 257 10.70 -2.66 -1.29
CA LEU A 257 9.41 -2.51 -1.98
C LEU A 257 8.85 -3.85 -2.48
N GLU A 258 9.71 -4.76 -2.93
CA GLU A 258 9.30 -6.08 -3.43
C GLU A 258 9.00 -7.07 -2.30
N THR A 259 9.88 -7.13 -1.29
CA THR A 259 9.86 -8.22 -0.30
C THR A 259 9.28 -7.79 1.05
N GLY A 260 9.18 -6.48 1.31
CA GLY A 260 8.86 -5.95 2.63
C GLY A 260 9.94 -6.24 3.67
N THR A 261 11.20 -6.43 3.26
CA THR A 261 12.31 -6.77 4.18
C THR A 261 13.62 -6.05 3.86
N PHE A 262 14.44 -5.83 4.89
CA PHE A 262 15.79 -5.26 4.77
C PHE A 262 16.70 -5.79 5.88
N ASN A 263 17.99 -5.50 5.78
CA ASN A 263 18.97 -5.75 6.84
C ASN A 263 19.58 -4.42 7.27
N ARG A 264 19.90 -4.29 8.57
CA ARG A 264 20.72 -3.19 9.07
C ARG A 264 22.14 -3.28 8.53
N VAL A 265 22.84 -2.15 8.44
CA VAL A 265 24.26 -2.13 8.08
C VAL A 265 25.07 -2.94 9.11
N GLY A 266 25.88 -3.87 8.61
CA GLY A 266 26.67 -4.79 9.44
C GLY A 266 25.90 -5.96 10.05
N SER A 267 24.61 -6.12 9.73
CA SER A 267 23.80 -7.27 10.17
C SER A 267 23.44 -8.21 9.03
N THR A 268 23.39 -9.50 9.33
CA THR A 268 22.80 -10.53 8.46
C THR A 268 21.35 -10.84 8.81
N GLU A 269 20.84 -10.27 9.91
CA GLU A 269 19.47 -10.45 10.36
C GLU A 269 18.50 -9.64 9.50
N THR A 270 17.45 -10.31 9.03
CA THR A 270 16.41 -9.71 8.19
C THR A 270 15.29 -9.14 9.04
N GLN A 271 15.00 -7.86 8.84
CA GLN A 271 13.94 -7.09 9.47
C GLN A 271 12.75 -6.94 8.52
N ARG A 272 11.53 -6.88 9.07
CA ARG A 272 10.30 -6.59 8.29
C ARG A 272 10.05 -5.08 8.20
N ALA A 273 9.80 -4.60 6.99
CA ALA A 273 9.42 -3.22 6.67
C ALA A 273 7.91 -3.15 6.38
N ASP A 274 7.08 -3.19 7.44
CA ASP A 274 5.66 -2.81 7.32
C ASP A 274 5.53 -1.28 7.24
N VAL A 275 5.89 -0.69 6.10
CA VAL A 275 5.88 0.77 5.89
C VAL A 275 5.27 1.07 4.53
N ARG A 276 4.36 2.04 4.47
CA ARG A 276 3.88 2.57 3.18
C ARG A 276 4.89 3.61 2.68
N VAL A 277 5.48 3.39 1.50
CA VAL A 277 6.42 4.34 0.89
C VAL A 277 5.68 5.31 -0.03
N LEU A 278 5.99 6.60 0.07
CA LEU A 278 5.50 7.68 -0.79
C LEU A 278 6.68 8.46 -1.40
#